data_AF-A0A7C7WH89-F1
#
_entry.id   AF-A0A7C7WH89-F1
#
_cell.length_a   1.000
_cell.length_b   1.000
_cell.length_c   1.000
_cell.angle_alpha   90.00
_cell.angle_beta   90.00
_cell.angle_gamma   90.00
#
_symmetry.space_group_name_H-M   'P 1'
#
loop_
_entity.id
_entity.type
_entity.pdbx_description
1 polymer ?
#
loop_
_entity_poly.entity_id
_entity_poly.type
_entity_poly.pdbx_seq_one_letter_code
_entity_poly.pdbx_strand_id
1 'polypeptide(L)'
;LEATSEIGLHAAPVVAGNTILIGAAHLPGGAPPSRTNVKGFIRGFDVRTGDRKWIFHTIPNGDEFGNDTWGDDSWRYTGNTGVWAQMTIDPELNMAYFPVEAPTGDYYGGHRPGDNLFSGSIVAVDLDTGERKWHYQTVHHDIWDWDLPAAPVLLDITVDGRPIKALIQPTKQTYMFVLDRQTGEPIWPIPEVPVKAGDVPGEWYAPTQPIPSKPPPVDEVDLSEDHLVDYTPELRARAQAIYDRHTIGWLYDPPTVATPEMLGTLQLPNSTGGVNWPGASADPETGFFYVYTKTQIGALGMINDPDRSDMDFIRGRPEGIGFRDASTSIDGFPMIKPPWGRITGINMNTGDIAWQIPHGEAPDNIRNHPLLDGADIGRTGWPGRVGLLITKNVVVAGESGSYTTETGETGAMLRAYDKATGDEVGAVYMTAPQTGSPMTYEVDGEQYIVVATSGGGQSGTLLAYKLP
;
A
#
# COMPACT_ATOMS: atom_id res chain seq x y z
N LEU A 1 25.48 -15.07 -17.36
CA LEU A 1 24.72 -15.65 -16.24
C LEU A 1 23.30 -15.78 -16.74
N GLU A 2 22.82 -16.98 -17.00
CA GLU A 2 21.37 -17.18 -17.18
C GLU A 2 20.74 -17.05 -15.80
N ALA A 3 19.74 -16.18 -15.66
CA ALA A 3 19.04 -16.02 -14.40
C ALA A 3 18.29 -17.31 -14.09
N THR A 4 18.58 -17.93 -12.95
CA THR A 4 17.96 -19.19 -12.52
C THR A 4 16.70 -18.97 -11.67
N SER A 5 16.30 -17.71 -11.45
CA SER A 5 15.17 -17.33 -10.61
C SER A 5 14.70 -15.89 -10.85
N GLU A 6 13.42 -15.61 -10.59
CA GLU A 6 12.80 -14.29 -10.67
C GLU A 6 12.87 -13.55 -9.33
N ILE A 7 14.03 -13.00 -9.00
CA ILE A 7 14.25 -12.15 -7.82
C ILE A 7 15.07 -10.92 -8.20
N GLY A 8 14.64 -9.75 -7.73
CA GLY A 8 15.27 -8.48 -8.03
C GLY A 8 15.30 -7.53 -6.82
N LEU A 9 15.56 -6.26 -7.11
CA LEU A 9 15.54 -5.17 -6.15
C LEU A 9 14.70 -4.03 -6.72
N HIS A 10 13.70 -3.58 -5.96
CA HIS A 10 12.86 -2.45 -6.32
C HIS A 10 13.16 -1.21 -5.46
N ALA A 11 13.27 -1.38 -4.14
CA ALA A 11 13.67 -0.32 -3.22
C ALA A 11 15.13 0.10 -3.39
N ALA A 12 15.43 1.34 -3.01
CA ALA A 12 16.81 1.80 -2.94
C ALA A 12 17.55 1.06 -1.79
N PRO A 13 18.80 0.65 -1.99
CA PRO A 13 19.63 0.18 -0.88
C PRO A 13 19.69 1.21 0.25
N VAL A 14 19.56 0.77 1.49
CA VAL A 14 19.72 1.64 2.66
C VAL A 14 21.14 1.49 3.20
N VAL A 15 21.83 2.61 3.39
CA VAL A 15 23.18 2.64 3.97
C VAL A 15 23.10 3.27 5.36
N ALA A 16 23.52 2.53 6.37
CA ALA A 16 23.50 2.97 7.76
C ALA A 16 24.77 2.50 8.49
N GLY A 17 25.53 3.43 9.05
CA GLY A 17 26.81 3.14 9.67
C GLY A 17 27.76 2.43 8.68
N ASN A 18 28.16 1.20 9.01
CA ASN A 18 29.01 0.36 8.17
C ASN A 18 28.23 -0.73 7.41
N THR A 19 26.90 -0.68 7.37
CA THR A 19 26.06 -1.71 6.75
C THR A 19 25.26 -1.15 5.57
N ILE A 20 25.27 -1.87 4.45
CA ILE A 20 24.30 -1.72 3.35
C ILE A 20 23.23 -2.80 3.52
N LEU A 21 21.96 -2.40 3.55
CA LEU A 21 20.80 -3.27 3.66
C LEU A 21 20.19 -3.47 2.28
N ILE A 22 19.96 -4.74 1.91
CA ILE A 22 19.36 -5.13 0.64
C ILE A 22 18.19 -6.08 0.92
N GLY A 23 16.99 -5.64 0.53
CA GLY A 23 15.79 -6.47 0.48
C GLY A 23 15.67 -7.28 -0.80
N ALA A 24 14.49 -7.83 -1.05
CA ALA A 24 14.17 -8.64 -2.21
C ALA A 24 12.80 -8.26 -2.76
N ALA A 25 12.69 -8.16 -4.08
CA ALA A 25 11.43 -7.96 -4.79
C ALA A 25 11.19 -9.11 -5.76
N HIS A 26 9.96 -9.63 -5.78
CA HIS A 26 9.51 -10.69 -6.67
C HIS A 26 8.49 -10.15 -7.67
N LEU A 27 8.13 -10.96 -8.67
CA LEU A 27 6.95 -10.67 -9.47
C LEU A 27 5.67 -10.83 -8.63
N PRO A 28 4.59 -10.09 -8.97
CA PRO A 28 3.31 -10.22 -8.29
C PRO A 28 2.82 -11.68 -8.26
N GLY A 29 2.44 -12.17 -7.09
CA GLY A 29 2.06 -13.56 -6.84
C GLY A 29 0.57 -13.83 -7.00
N GLY A 30 -0.12 -13.06 -7.84
CA GLY A 30 -1.57 -13.24 -8.06
C GLY A 30 -1.93 -14.49 -8.85
N ALA A 31 -1.07 -14.90 -9.77
CA ALA A 31 -1.18 -16.13 -10.54
C ALA A 31 0.21 -16.70 -10.81
N PRO A 32 0.95 -17.09 -9.75
CA PRO A 32 2.32 -17.54 -9.89
C PRO A 32 2.32 -18.90 -10.60
N PRO A 33 3.36 -19.25 -11.38
CA PRO A 33 3.42 -20.51 -12.10
C PRO A 33 3.57 -21.72 -11.18
N SER A 34 4.03 -21.52 -9.94
CA SER A 34 4.15 -22.59 -8.95
C SER A 34 4.00 -22.05 -7.52
N ARG A 35 3.53 -22.89 -6.60
CA ARG A 35 3.63 -22.70 -5.14
C ARG A 35 5.08 -22.67 -4.64
N THR A 36 6.00 -23.21 -5.43
CA THR A 36 7.44 -23.19 -5.13
C THR A 36 8.06 -21.92 -5.69
N ASN A 37 8.71 -21.12 -4.85
CA ASN A 37 9.41 -19.93 -5.31
C ASN A 37 10.68 -19.65 -4.50
N VAL A 38 11.49 -18.69 -4.96
CA VAL A 38 12.68 -18.22 -4.26
C VAL A 38 12.30 -17.39 -3.04
N LYS A 39 13.07 -17.56 -1.95
CA LYS A 39 12.87 -16.86 -0.68
C LYS A 39 13.44 -15.44 -0.71
N GLY A 40 12.67 -14.48 -0.20
CA GLY A 40 12.97 -13.05 -0.13
C GLY A 40 13.86 -12.61 1.03
N PHE A 41 14.91 -13.36 1.32
CA PHE A 41 15.78 -13.05 2.46
C PHE A 41 16.46 -11.67 2.35
N ILE A 42 16.58 -11.01 3.50
CA ILE A 42 17.20 -9.68 3.64
C ILE A 42 18.67 -9.88 4.00
N ARG A 43 19.55 -9.05 3.46
CA ARG A 43 21.00 -9.18 3.67
C ARG A 43 21.63 -7.85 4.08
N GLY A 44 22.55 -7.94 5.03
CA GLY A 44 23.45 -6.84 5.40
C GLY A 44 24.84 -7.08 4.84
N PHE A 45 25.42 -6.05 4.21
CA PHE A 45 26.77 -6.08 3.64
C PHE A 45 27.64 -5.00 4.27
N ASP A 46 28.93 -5.26 4.42
CA ASP A 46 29.88 -4.25 4.83
C ASP A 46 30.05 -3.20 3.72
N VAL A 47 29.89 -1.93 4.07
CA VAL A 47 29.87 -0.81 3.11
C VAL A 47 31.22 -0.61 2.39
N ARG A 48 32.34 -1.08 2.96
CA ARG A 48 33.68 -0.86 2.41
C ARG A 48 34.15 -2.01 1.54
N THR A 49 33.80 -3.24 1.91
CA THR A 49 34.29 -4.47 1.28
C THR A 49 33.25 -5.11 0.37
N GLY A 50 31.96 -4.90 0.64
CA GLY A 50 30.86 -5.62 0.00
C GLY A 50 30.66 -7.04 0.56
N ASP A 51 31.39 -7.44 1.60
CA ASP A 51 31.24 -8.76 2.22
C ASP A 51 29.90 -8.85 2.97
N ARG A 52 29.20 -9.99 2.85
CA ARG A 52 27.93 -10.21 3.57
C ARG A 52 28.22 -10.37 5.06
N LYS A 53 27.72 -9.43 5.87
CA LYS A 53 27.78 -9.47 7.34
C LYS A 53 26.79 -10.50 7.89
N TRP A 54 25.55 -10.47 7.41
CA TRP A 54 24.46 -11.30 7.92
C TRP A 54 23.37 -11.52 6.88
N ILE A 55 22.49 -12.47 7.17
CA ILE A 55 21.26 -12.75 6.43
C ILE A 55 20.12 -12.92 7.43
N PHE A 56 18.98 -12.31 7.16
CA PHE A 56 17.76 -12.51 7.92
C PHE A 56 16.80 -13.37 7.08
N HIS A 57 16.41 -14.52 7.64
CA HIS A 57 15.47 -15.44 7.00
C HIS A 57 14.04 -15.02 7.31
N THR A 58 13.39 -14.33 6.36
CA THR A 58 11.99 -13.92 6.47
C THR A 58 11.01 -15.09 6.41
N ILE A 59 11.39 -16.18 5.73
CA ILE A 59 10.80 -17.52 5.87
C ILE A 59 11.77 -18.37 6.69
N PRO A 60 11.46 -18.64 7.97
CA PRO A 60 12.34 -19.36 8.88
C PRO A 60 12.68 -20.78 8.40
N ASN A 61 13.91 -21.22 8.65
CA ASN A 61 14.31 -22.62 8.56
C ASN A 61 13.75 -23.44 9.73
N GLY A 62 13.85 -24.76 9.65
CA GLY A 62 13.18 -25.69 10.57
C GLY A 62 13.45 -25.51 12.07
N ASP A 63 14.57 -24.90 12.46
CA ASP A 63 14.96 -24.63 13.86
C ASP A 63 14.86 -23.14 14.25
N GLU A 64 14.44 -22.28 13.33
CA GLU A 64 14.34 -20.84 13.55
C GLU A 64 12.97 -20.44 14.10
N PHE A 65 12.94 -19.35 14.88
CA PHE A 65 11.70 -18.80 15.45
C PHE A 65 10.68 -18.51 14.35
N GLY A 66 9.42 -18.91 14.58
CA GLY A 66 8.31 -18.69 13.66
C GLY A 66 8.12 -19.81 12.64
N ASN A 67 9.05 -20.76 12.51
CA ASN A 67 8.90 -21.91 11.61
C ASN A 67 7.66 -22.76 11.94
N ASP A 68 7.30 -22.85 13.22
CA ASP A 68 6.13 -23.54 13.74
C ASP A 68 4.79 -22.97 13.22
N THR A 69 4.80 -21.77 12.67
CA THR A 69 3.64 -21.15 12.01
C THR A 69 3.49 -21.52 10.53
N TRP A 70 4.37 -22.38 10.00
CA TRP A 70 4.32 -22.91 8.64
C TRP A 70 3.91 -24.37 8.66
N GLY A 71 2.61 -24.61 8.60
CA GLY A 71 2.05 -25.96 8.55
C GLY A 71 2.51 -26.74 7.32
N ASP A 72 2.46 -28.06 7.43
CA ASP A 72 2.80 -29.03 6.38
C ASP A 72 4.21 -28.85 5.78
N ASP A 73 5.16 -28.34 6.57
CA ASP A 73 6.53 -28.03 6.13
C ASP A 73 6.56 -27.06 4.92
N SER A 74 5.52 -26.23 4.76
CA SER A 74 5.36 -25.32 3.61
C SER A 74 6.53 -24.34 3.44
N TRP A 75 7.20 -23.97 4.53
CA TRP A 75 8.42 -23.17 4.55
C TRP A 75 9.56 -23.72 3.65
N ARG A 76 9.52 -25.01 3.27
CA ARG A 76 10.55 -25.65 2.44
C ARG A 76 10.46 -25.26 0.96
N TYR A 77 9.28 -24.94 0.47
CA TYR A 77 9.05 -24.63 -0.95
C TYR A 77 8.50 -23.23 -1.19
N THR A 78 7.73 -22.68 -0.24
CA THR A 78 7.21 -21.31 -0.37
C THR A 78 8.35 -20.30 -0.45
N GLY A 79 8.20 -19.32 -1.35
CA GLY A 79 9.10 -18.19 -1.50
C GLY A 79 8.39 -16.85 -1.28
N ASN A 80 8.87 -15.80 -1.95
CA ASN A 80 8.49 -14.41 -1.68
C ASN A 80 8.84 -14.02 -0.23
N THR A 81 7.93 -13.38 0.50
CA THR A 81 8.16 -12.87 1.86
C THR A 81 9.42 -11.98 1.91
N GLY A 82 9.61 -11.18 0.86
CA GLY A 82 10.70 -10.21 0.73
C GLY A 82 10.38 -8.85 1.32
N VAL A 83 11.30 -7.92 1.08
CA VAL A 83 11.17 -6.50 1.40
C VAL A 83 11.45 -5.74 0.12
N TRP A 84 10.39 -5.50 -0.65
CA TRP A 84 10.45 -4.77 -1.92
C TRP A 84 10.29 -3.25 -1.74
N ALA A 85 9.75 -2.86 -0.59
CA ALA A 85 9.56 -1.48 -0.16
C ALA A 85 10.81 -0.89 0.51
N GLN A 86 10.81 0.43 0.72
CA GLN A 86 11.88 1.12 1.43
C GLN A 86 11.97 0.61 2.89
N MET A 87 13.17 0.65 3.47
CA MET A 87 13.44 0.23 4.85
C MET A 87 13.75 1.44 5.73
N THR A 88 13.49 1.32 7.03
CA THR A 88 13.77 2.38 8.02
C THR A 88 14.90 1.96 8.94
N ILE A 89 15.75 2.90 9.32
CA ILE A 89 16.81 2.70 10.31
C ILE A 89 16.67 3.70 11.45
N ASP A 90 16.98 3.26 12.66
CA ASP A 90 17.18 4.10 13.83
C ASP A 90 18.64 3.99 14.30
N PRO A 91 19.49 4.98 13.98
CA PRO A 91 20.88 4.99 14.42
C PRO A 91 21.04 5.09 15.95
N GLU A 92 20.08 5.67 16.68
CA GLU A 92 20.17 5.79 18.14
C GLU A 92 20.01 4.43 18.82
N LEU A 93 19.18 3.57 18.24
CA LEU A 93 18.90 2.22 18.76
C LEU A 93 19.75 1.13 18.07
N ASN A 94 20.56 1.48 17.08
CA ASN A 94 21.25 0.54 16.19
C ASN A 94 20.30 -0.49 15.55
N MET A 95 19.11 -0.06 15.12
CA MET A 95 18.08 -0.95 14.59
C MET A 95 17.71 -0.64 13.16
N ALA A 96 17.32 -1.67 12.42
CA ALA A 96 16.64 -1.59 11.14
C ALA A 96 15.25 -2.22 11.23
N TYR A 97 14.28 -1.62 10.55
CA TYR A 97 12.89 -2.06 10.51
C TYR A 97 12.50 -2.43 9.09
N PHE A 98 11.94 -3.63 8.94
CA PHE A 98 11.64 -4.27 7.67
C PHE A 98 10.14 -4.46 7.50
N PRO A 99 9.51 -3.82 6.49
CA PRO A 99 8.14 -4.11 6.10
C PRO A 99 8.12 -5.35 5.18
N VAL A 100 7.75 -6.51 5.73
CA VAL A 100 7.81 -7.79 5.02
C VAL A 100 6.52 -8.06 4.23
N GLU A 101 6.68 -8.47 2.97
CA GLU A 101 5.60 -8.78 2.00
C GLU A 101 4.95 -10.16 2.26
N ALA A 102 3.86 -10.46 1.55
CA ALA A 102 3.18 -11.76 1.59
C ALA A 102 4.02 -12.93 1.02
N PRO A 103 3.69 -14.19 1.33
CA PRO A 103 4.36 -15.36 0.74
C PRO A 103 3.82 -15.66 -0.66
N THR A 104 4.45 -16.58 -1.38
CA THR A 104 3.97 -17.03 -2.70
C THR A 104 2.48 -17.43 -2.66
N GLY A 105 1.71 -16.91 -3.63
CA GLY A 105 0.28 -17.13 -3.74
C GLY A 105 -0.51 -16.08 -2.96
N ASP A 106 -0.54 -14.84 -3.46
CA ASP A 106 -1.01 -13.69 -2.68
C ASP A 106 -2.50 -13.79 -2.30
N TYR A 107 -3.28 -14.58 -3.05
CA TYR A 107 -4.73 -14.72 -2.89
C TYR A 107 -5.19 -16.15 -2.58
N TYR A 108 -4.25 -17.10 -2.44
CA TYR A 108 -4.55 -18.48 -2.04
C TYR A 108 -3.45 -19.04 -1.14
N GLY A 109 -3.81 -19.36 0.09
CA GLY A 109 -2.88 -19.81 1.14
C GLY A 109 -2.97 -21.30 1.48
N GLY A 110 -3.82 -22.08 0.80
CA GLY A 110 -4.06 -23.50 1.13
C GLY A 110 -2.81 -24.39 1.06
N HIS A 111 -1.78 -23.96 0.30
CA HIS A 111 -0.47 -24.60 0.23
C HIS A 111 0.51 -24.14 1.32
N ARG A 112 0.09 -23.31 2.27
CA ARG A 112 0.91 -22.76 3.35
C ARG A 112 0.07 -22.47 4.61
N PRO A 113 -0.61 -23.49 5.18
CA PRO A 113 -1.47 -23.27 6.34
C PRO A 113 -0.71 -22.67 7.54
N GLY A 114 -1.36 -21.78 8.29
CA GLY A 114 -0.80 -21.12 9.46
C GLY A 114 -0.45 -19.64 9.23
N ASP A 115 -0.01 -18.95 10.30
CA ASP A 115 0.23 -17.51 10.27
C ASP A 115 1.40 -17.08 9.37
N ASN A 116 2.26 -18.02 8.98
CA ASN A 116 3.36 -17.80 8.03
C ASN A 116 4.38 -16.72 8.45
N LEU A 117 4.79 -16.67 9.71
CA LEU A 117 5.78 -15.69 10.18
C LEU A 117 7.10 -15.80 9.40
N PHE A 118 7.69 -14.72 8.90
CA PHE A 118 7.43 -13.30 9.20
C PHE A 118 6.66 -12.55 8.11
N SER A 119 5.77 -13.22 7.37
CA SER A 119 4.88 -12.58 6.41
C SER A 119 4.02 -11.50 7.06
N GLY A 120 3.73 -10.43 6.30
CA GLY A 120 2.85 -9.35 6.74
C GLY A 120 3.29 -8.76 8.08
N SER A 121 4.59 -8.64 8.30
CA SER A 121 5.16 -8.25 9.59
C SER A 121 6.12 -7.08 9.47
N ILE A 122 6.11 -6.22 10.49
CA ILE A 122 7.20 -5.30 10.77
C ILE A 122 8.24 -6.09 11.56
N VAL A 123 9.45 -6.25 11.03
CA VAL A 123 10.54 -6.95 11.73
C VAL A 123 11.63 -5.96 12.10
N ALA A 124 11.98 -5.88 13.38
CA ALA A 124 13.12 -5.10 13.86
C ALA A 124 14.33 -5.99 14.10
N VAL A 125 15.47 -5.60 13.54
CA VAL A 125 16.76 -6.31 13.73
C VAL A 125 17.85 -5.35 14.20
N ASP A 126 18.87 -5.88 14.86
CA ASP A 126 20.12 -5.16 15.06
C ASP A 126 20.83 -4.96 13.71
N LEU A 127 21.28 -3.72 13.47
CA LEU A 127 21.82 -3.28 12.19
C LEU A 127 23.14 -3.99 11.81
N ASP A 128 23.94 -4.39 12.80
CA ASP A 128 25.27 -4.95 12.57
C ASP A 128 25.29 -6.48 12.49
N THR A 129 24.34 -7.13 13.15
CA THR A 129 24.29 -8.59 13.31
C THR A 129 23.10 -9.24 12.59
N GLY A 130 22.05 -8.48 12.27
CA GLY A 130 20.81 -9.02 11.72
C GLY A 130 19.96 -9.80 12.73
N GLU A 131 20.34 -9.79 14.02
CA GLU A 131 19.60 -10.47 15.07
C GLU A 131 18.23 -9.81 15.29
N ARG A 132 17.16 -10.62 15.26
CA ARG A 132 15.79 -10.16 15.54
C ARG A 132 15.69 -9.60 16.96
N LYS A 133 15.21 -8.36 17.08
CA LYS A 133 14.87 -7.74 18.38
C LYS A 133 13.41 -7.95 18.72
N TRP A 134 12.52 -7.56 17.81
CA TRP A 134 11.09 -7.76 17.93
C TRP A 134 10.45 -7.87 16.55
N HIS A 135 9.20 -8.30 16.49
CA HIS A 135 8.37 -8.20 15.29
C HIS A 135 6.92 -7.96 15.70
N TYR A 136 6.14 -7.41 14.79
CA TYR A 136 4.69 -7.32 14.92
C TYR A 136 4.05 -7.74 13.60
N GLN A 137 3.19 -8.75 13.63
CA GLN A 137 2.47 -9.22 12.45
C GLN A 137 1.17 -8.41 12.30
N THR A 138 1.00 -7.75 11.16
CA THR A 138 -0.16 -6.91 10.84
C THR A 138 -1.24 -7.66 10.07
N VAL A 139 -0.91 -8.81 9.48
CA VAL A 139 -1.85 -9.69 8.77
C VAL A 139 -1.51 -11.14 9.10
N HIS A 140 -2.44 -11.87 9.69
CA HIS A 140 -2.33 -13.31 9.87
C HIS A 140 -2.71 -14.01 8.57
N HIS A 141 -1.85 -14.88 8.04
CA HIS A 141 -2.11 -15.67 6.83
C HIS A 141 -2.70 -14.85 5.68
N ASP A 142 -1.87 -13.99 5.08
CA ASP A 142 -2.31 -13.08 4.02
C ASP A 142 -2.86 -13.87 2.81
N ILE A 143 -4.09 -13.56 2.40
CA ILE A 143 -4.78 -14.04 1.19
C ILE A 143 -5.42 -12.88 0.40
N TRP A 144 -4.89 -11.67 0.59
CA TRP A 144 -5.42 -10.43 0.03
C TRP A 144 -4.36 -9.55 -0.66
N ASP A 145 -3.09 -9.97 -0.66
CA ASP A 145 -1.95 -9.18 -1.15
C ASP A 145 -1.82 -7.87 -0.36
N TRP A 146 -1.90 -7.95 0.97
CA TRP A 146 -1.74 -6.80 1.86
C TRP A 146 -0.34 -6.67 2.42
N ASP A 147 0.65 -6.71 1.51
CA ASP A 147 2.02 -6.32 1.83
C ASP A 147 2.08 -5.00 2.60
N LEU A 148 3.07 -4.89 3.47
CA LEU A 148 3.51 -3.61 3.99
C LEU A 148 4.24 -2.83 2.88
N PRO A 149 3.63 -1.79 2.28
CA PRO A 149 4.08 -1.32 0.98
C PRO A 149 5.16 -0.24 1.07
N ALA A 150 5.46 0.25 2.26
CA ALA A 150 6.33 1.39 2.49
C ALA A 150 7.10 1.25 3.80
N ALA A 151 8.17 2.02 3.92
CA ALA A 151 8.97 2.08 5.15
C ALA A 151 8.13 2.61 6.33
N PRO A 152 8.29 2.07 7.55
CA PRO A 152 7.71 2.68 8.73
C PRO A 152 8.27 4.08 8.99
N VAL A 153 7.44 5.03 9.40
CA VAL A 153 7.87 6.39 9.78
C VAL A 153 8.20 6.43 11.26
N LEU A 154 9.39 6.91 11.63
CA LEU A 154 9.74 7.18 13.03
C LEU A 154 9.31 8.59 13.40
N LEU A 155 8.53 8.73 14.46
CA LEU A 155 8.03 10.02 14.94
C LEU A 155 7.96 10.03 16.46
N ASP A 156 8.59 11.01 17.08
CA ASP A 156 8.45 11.22 18.52
C ASP A 156 7.12 11.96 18.77
N ILE A 157 6.25 11.38 19.60
CA ILE A 157 4.90 11.89 19.89
C ILE A 157 4.66 11.98 21.40
N THR A 158 3.63 12.70 21.81
CA THR A 158 3.20 12.77 23.21
C THR A 158 1.76 12.27 23.35
N VAL A 159 1.57 11.11 24.00
CA VAL A 159 0.25 10.52 24.24
C VAL A 159 -0.04 10.57 25.73
N ASP A 160 -1.16 11.19 26.11
CA ASP A 160 -1.57 11.39 27.51
C ASP A 160 -0.46 12.02 28.39
N GLY A 161 0.28 12.97 27.82
CA GLY A 161 1.40 13.66 28.48
C GLY A 161 2.70 12.86 28.57
N ARG A 162 2.77 11.64 28.01
CA ARG A 162 3.98 10.82 27.98
C ARG A 162 4.66 10.92 26.61
N PRO A 163 5.96 11.30 26.55
CA PRO A 163 6.73 11.24 25.32
C PRO A 163 6.98 9.78 24.92
N ILE A 164 6.76 9.44 23.66
CA ILE A 164 6.94 8.10 23.10
C ILE A 164 7.70 8.20 21.78
N LYS A 165 8.67 7.33 21.57
CA LYS A 165 9.40 7.17 20.31
C LYS A 165 8.62 6.21 19.42
N ALA A 166 7.71 6.72 18.60
CA ALA A 166 6.81 5.89 17.83
C ALA A 166 7.43 5.42 16.50
N LEU A 167 6.99 4.24 16.08
CA LEU A 167 7.07 3.72 14.72
C LEU A 167 5.64 3.64 14.18
N ILE A 168 5.41 4.23 13.01
CA ILE A 168 4.10 4.28 12.35
C ILE A 168 4.22 3.56 11.02
N GLN A 169 3.59 2.39 10.90
CA GLN A 169 3.57 1.62 9.66
C GLN A 169 2.27 1.91 8.89
N PRO A 170 2.32 2.65 7.76
CA PRO A 170 1.21 2.72 6.84
C PRO A 170 1.01 1.40 6.10
N THR A 171 -0.24 0.99 5.92
CA THR A 171 -0.59 -0.33 5.36
C THR A 171 -1.52 -0.22 4.15
N LYS A 172 -1.51 -1.25 3.27
CA LYS A 172 -2.41 -1.31 2.10
C LYS A 172 -3.89 -1.23 2.52
N GLN A 173 -4.22 -1.70 3.72
CA GLN A 173 -5.55 -1.71 4.33
C GLN A 173 -6.04 -0.35 4.81
N THR A 174 -5.22 0.71 4.69
CA THR A 174 -5.52 2.07 5.17
C THR A 174 -5.52 2.24 6.69
N TYR A 175 -5.06 1.23 7.42
CA TYR A 175 -4.71 1.34 8.82
C TYR A 175 -3.28 1.83 9.02
N MET A 176 -3.03 2.44 10.18
CA MET A 176 -1.69 2.76 10.67
C MET A 176 -1.42 1.90 11.91
N PHE A 177 -0.40 1.06 11.86
CA PHE A 177 0.05 0.32 13.05
C PHE A 177 1.07 1.20 13.78
N VAL A 178 0.74 1.61 15.00
CA VAL A 178 1.52 2.56 15.78
C VAL A 178 2.10 1.87 17.01
N LEU A 179 3.41 1.66 16.99
CA LEU A 179 4.17 0.87 17.96
C LEU A 179 5.25 1.72 18.63
N ASP A 180 5.63 1.38 19.85
CA ASP A 180 6.88 1.85 20.43
C ASP A 180 8.04 1.26 19.62
N ARG A 181 8.88 2.13 19.03
CA ARG A 181 9.90 1.68 18.06
C ARG A 181 10.99 0.81 18.70
N GLN A 182 11.20 0.90 20.02
CA GLN A 182 12.21 0.12 20.72
C GLN A 182 11.72 -1.31 21.02
N THR A 183 10.45 -1.46 21.34
CA THR A 183 9.89 -2.72 21.89
C THR A 183 8.93 -3.44 20.95
N GLY A 184 8.33 -2.74 19.99
CA GLY A 184 7.26 -3.26 19.15
C GLY A 184 5.90 -3.31 19.85
N GLU A 185 5.79 -2.81 21.08
CA GLU A 185 4.52 -2.78 21.81
C GLU A 185 3.56 -1.74 21.22
N PRO A 186 2.26 -2.06 21.05
CA PRO A 186 1.28 -1.10 20.57
C PRO A 186 1.14 0.13 21.47
N ILE A 187 1.14 1.33 20.87
CA ILE A 187 0.88 2.59 21.59
C ILE A 187 -0.59 2.72 21.96
N TRP A 188 -1.47 2.33 21.03
CA TRP A 188 -2.91 2.18 21.26
C TRP A 188 -3.33 0.73 21.07
N PRO A 189 -4.47 0.29 21.64
CA PRO A 189 -4.94 -1.08 21.49
C PRO A 189 -5.06 -1.52 20.02
N ILE A 190 -4.64 -2.75 19.75
CA ILE A 190 -4.82 -3.44 18.46
C ILE A 190 -5.51 -4.77 18.78
N PRO A 191 -6.85 -4.78 18.95
CA PRO A 191 -7.59 -6.00 19.23
C PRO A 191 -7.50 -7.02 18.09
N GLU A 192 -7.47 -8.29 18.47
CA GLU A 192 -7.77 -9.42 17.58
C GLU A 192 -9.27 -9.47 17.30
N VAL A 193 -9.65 -9.22 16.04
CA VAL A 193 -11.04 -9.20 15.60
C VAL A 193 -11.34 -10.47 14.81
N PRO A 194 -12.39 -11.24 15.16
CA PRO A 194 -12.81 -12.40 14.38
C PRO A 194 -13.12 -12.05 12.94
N VAL A 195 -12.61 -12.85 12.00
CA VAL A 195 -12.88 -12.71 10.57
C VAL A 195 -13.62 -13.93 10.02
N LYS A 196 -14.28 -13.80 8.87
CA LYS A 196 -15.04 -14.89 8.28
C LYS A 196 -14.10 -15.89 7.62
N ALA A 197 -14.34 -17.17 7.84
CA ALA A 197 -13.82 -18.21 6.97
C ALA A 197 -14.58 -18.19 5.63
N GLY A 198 -13.87 -18.46 4.54
CA GLY A 198 -14.43 -18.54 3.19
C GLY A 198 -14.81 -19.95 2.79
N ASP A 199 -15.07 -20.14 1.51
CA ASP A 199 -15.51 -21.41 0.91
C ASP A 199 -14.61 -21.89 -0.23
N VAL A 200 -13.46 -21.25 -0.47
CA VAL A 200 -12.50 -21.70 -1.48
C VAL A 200 -11.95 -23.07 -1.05
N PRO A 201 -12.10 -24.13 -1.87
CA PRO A 201 -11.67 -25.47 -1.48
C PRO A 201 -10.18 -25.54 -1.13
N GLY A 202 -9.87 -26.16 0.00
CA GLY A 202 -8.50 -26.37 0.48
C GLY A 202 -7.82 -25.13 1.07
N GLU A 203 -8.49 -23.98 1.10
CA GLU A 203 -7.94 -22.77 1.72
C GLU A 203 -7.85 -22.91 3.25
N TRP A 204 -6.85 -22.24 3.83
CA TRP A 204 -6.72 -22.05 5.26
C TRP A 204 -7.14 -20.62 5.63
N TYR A 205 -7.88 -20.45 6.72
CA TYR A 205 -8.38 -19.13 7.14
C TYR A 205 -7.90 -18.83 8.55
N ALA A 206 -7.25 -17.67 8.72
CA ALA A 206 -6.94 -17.16 10.05
C ALA A 206 -8.26 -16.88 10.81
N PRO A 207 -8.35 -17.23 12.11
CA PRO A 207 -9.57 -17.00 12.89
C PRO A 207 -9.78 -15.52 13.25
N THR A 208 -8.71 -14.75 13.36
CA THR A 208 -8.73 -13.33 13.72
C THR A 208 -7.74 -12.53 12.90
N GLN A 209 -7.87 -11.20 12.93
CA GLN A 209 -6.91 -10.25 12.40
C GLN A 209 -6.67 -9.11 13.40
N PRO A 210 -5.46 -8.56 13.49
CA PRO A 210 -5.16 -7.44 14.38
C PRO A 210 -5.65 -6.13 13.76
N ILE A 211 -6.60 -5.46 14.40
CA ILE A 211 -7.21 -4.22 13.88
C ILE A 211 -6.83 -3.03 14.77
N PRO A 212 -6.04 -2.05 14.28
CA PRO A 212 -5.68 -0.88 15.08
C PRO A 212 -6.89 -0.06 15.49
N SER A 213 -6.97 0.29 16.78
CA SER A 213 -8.04 1.16 17.28
C SER A 213 -7.80 2.65 17.00
N LYS A 214 -6.54 3.05 16.84
CA LYS A 214 -6.13 4.42 16.55
C LYS A 214 -4.87 4.48 15.67
N PRO A 215 -4.78 5.45 14.75
CA PRO A 215 -5.90 6.27 14.25
C PRO A 215 -6.99 5.40 13.58
N PRO A 216 -8.23 5.92 13.40
CA PRO A 216 -9.21 5.25 12.56
C PRO A 216 -8.67 5.04 11.13
N PRO A 217 -9.24 4.12 10.33
CA PRO A 217 -8.84 3.96 8.93
C PRO A 217 -8.84 5.31 8.20
N VAL A 218 -7.82 5.55 7.39
CA VAL A 218 -7.64 6.84 6.70
C VAL A 218 -8.35 6.89 5.34
N ASP A 219 -9.09 5.83 5.00
CA ASP A 219 -9.88 5.65 3.78
C ASP A 219 -11.03 4.66 4.04
N GLU A 220 -11.88 4.46 3.04
CA GLU A 220 -12.97 3.50 3.05
C GLU A 220 -12.45 2.06 3.20
N VAL A 221 -12.98 1.34 4.18
CA VAL A 221 -12.67 -0.08 4.47
C VAL A 221 -13.90 -0.98 4.46
N ASP A 222 -15.09 -0.39 4.30
CA ASP A 222 -16.37 -1.08 4.17
C ASP A 222 -16.97 -0.75 2.81
N LEU A 223 -17.51 -1.76 2.13
CA LEU A 223 -18.23 -1.58 0.89
C LEU A 223 -19.72 -1.89 1.09
N SER A 224 -20.56 -0.96 0.66
CA SER A 224 -22.02 -1.10 0.67
C SER A 224 -22.63 -0.37 -0.53
N GLU A 225 -23.93 -0.57 -0.75
CA GLU A 225 -24.66 0.13 -1.80
C GLU A 225 -24.62 1.67 -1.68
N ASP A 226 -24.44 2.21 -0.47
CA ASP A 226 -24.37 3.66 -0.24
C ASP A 226 -23.16 4.32 -0.91
N HIS A 227 -22.12 3.51 -1.17
CA HIS A 227 -20.90 3.94 -1.85
C HIS A 227 -21.06 4.00 -3.37
N LEU A 228 -22.07 3.33 -3.94
CA LEU A 228 -22.25 3.23 -5.38
C LEU A 228 -22.57 4.59 -5.99
N VAL A 229 -21.95 4.88 -7.14
CA VAL A 229 -22.16 6.15 -7.84
C VAL A 229 -23.64 6.36 -8.19
N ASP A 230 -24.15 7.57 -7.94
CA ASP A 230 -25.57 7.91 -8.06
C ASP A 230 -25.85 9.29 -8.69
N TYR A 231 -24.87 9.90 -9.37
CA TYR A 231 -25.05 11.19 -10.06
C TYR A 231 -26.22 11.20 -11.05
N THR A 232 -26.48 10.06 -11.71
CA THR A 232 -27.65 9.86 -12.55
C THR A 232 -28.28 8.49 -12.31
N PRO A 233 -29.59 8.30 -12.60
CA PRO A 233 -30.24 7.00 -12.46
C PRO A 233 -29.57 5.88 -13.27
N GLU A 234 -29.03 6.21 -14.45
CA GLU A 234 -28.32 5.25 -15.30
C GLU A 234 -26.98 4.81 -14.69
N LEU A 235 -26.20 5.75 -14.13
CA LEU A 235 -24.97 5.41 -13.40
C LEU A 235 -25.27 4.51 -12.20
N ARG A 236 -26.31 4.84 -11.42
CA ARG A 236 -26.73 4.04 -10.27
C ARG A 236 -27.13 2.62 -10.67
N ALA A 237 -27.92 2.47 -11.73
CA ALA A 237 -28.37 1.18 -12.23
C ALA A 237 -27.20 0.31 -12.72
N ARG A 238 -26.24 0.89 -13.44
CA ARG A 238 -25.05 0.16 -13.91
C ARG A 238 -24.10 -0.20 -12.78
N ALA A 239 -23.93 0.69 -11.80
CA ALA A 239 -23.14 0.41 -10.60
C ALA A 239 -23.75 -0.77 -9.82
N GLN A 240 -25.08 -0.77 -9.65
CA GLN A 240 -25.80 -1.88 -9.02
C GLN A 240 -25.62 -3.19 -9.79
N ALA A 241 -25.73 -3.17 -11.12
CA ALA A 241 -25.54 -4.36 -11.93
C ALA A 241 -24.13 -4.97 -11.83
N ILE A 242 -23.09 -4.14 -11.62
CA ILE A 242 -21.74 -4.63 -11.31
C ILE A 242 -21.70 -5.20 -9.90
N TYR A 243 -22.25 -4.48 -8.92
CA TYR A 243 -22.28 -4.87 -7.51
C TYR A 243 -22.97 -6.23 -7.30
N ASP A 244 -24.10 -6.46 -7.96
CA ASP A 244 -24.90 -7.69 -7.86
C ASP A 244 -24.18 -8.94 -8.40
N ARG A 245 -23.09 -8.78 -9.16
CA ARG A 245 -22.28 -9.88 -9.69
C ARG A 245 -21.12 -10.27 -8.78
N HIS A 246 -21.14 -9.87 -7.53
CA HIS A 246 -20.03 -10.10 -6.60
C HIS A 246 -20.49 -10.39 -5.19
N THR A 247 -19.64 -11.08 -4.45
CA THR A 247 -19.78 -11.18 -2.99
C THR A 247 -19.38 -9.85 -2.38
N ILE A 248 -20.18 -9.33 -1.47
CA ILE A 248 -19.92 -8.07 -0.79
C ILE A 248 -19.54 -8.34 0.65
N GLY A 249 -18.50 -7.64 1.10
CA GLY A 249 -17.92 -7.90 2.38
C GLY A 249 -17.18 -6.71 2.97
N TRP A 250 -16.76 -6.95 4.20
CA TRP A 250 -15.71 -6.15 4.83
C TRP A 250 -14.37 -6.40 4.13
N LEU A 251 -13.41 -5.49 4.27
CA LEU A 251 -12.02 -5.63 3.83
C LEU A 251 -11.45 -7.06 3.96
N TYR A 252 -11.57 -7.67 5.16
CA TYR A 252 -11.06 -9.00 5.53
C TYR A 252 -11.99 -10.17 5.16
N ASP A 253 -13.07 -9.93 4.42
CA ASP A 253 -13.80 -11.05 3.84
C ASP A 253 -12.93 -11.75 2.77
N PRO A 254 -12.90 -13.09 2.76
CA PRO A 254 -11.95 -13.84 1.95
C PRO A 254 -12.28 -13.79 0.45
N PRO A 255 -11.30 -14.12 -0.43
CA PRO A 255 -11.57 -14.43 -1.82
C PRO A 255 -12.62 -15.53 -1.98
N THR A 256 -13.38 -15.51 -3.07
CA THR A 256 -14.33 -16.58 -3.42
C THR A 256 -14.04 -17.17 -4.78
N VAL A 257 -14.51 -18.40 -5.02
CA VAL A 257 -14.44 -19.03 -6.33
C VAL A 257 -15.27 -18.23 -7.33
N ALA A 258 -14.65 -17.81 -8.44
CA ALA A 258 -15.33 -17.04 -9.47
C ALA A 258 -16.13 -17.95 -10.40
N THR A 259 -17.39 -17.59 -10.64
CA THR A 259 -18.29 -18.18 -11.64
C THR A 259 -18.74 -17.11 -12.64
N PRO A 260 -19.32 -17.47 -13.80
CA PRO A 260 -19.86 -16.48 -14.74
C PRO A 260 -20.87 -15.50 -14.12
N GLU A 261 -21.61 -15.94 -13.10
CA GLU A 261 -22.60 -15.17 -12.36
C GLU A 261 -21.99 -14.34 -11.23
N MET A 262 -21.02 -14.92 -10.49
CA MET A 262 -20.38 -14.30 -9.32
C MET A 262 -18.87 -14.20 -9.51
N LEU A 263 -18.36 -13.00 -9.75
CA LEU A 263 -16.98 -12.77 -10.21
C LEU A 263 -15.93 -12.70 -9.10
N GLY A 264 -16.31 -12.93 -7.85
CA GLY A 264 -15.43 -12.88 -6.69
C GLY A 264 -15.93 -11.94 -5.60
N THR A 265 -15.16 -11.80 -4.53
CA THR A 265 -15.40 -10.82 -3.46
C THR A 265 -14.95 -9.44 -3.91
N LEU A 266 -15.81 -8.41 -3.82
CA LEU A 266 -15.37 -7.03 -3.99
C LEU A 266 -14.63 -6.55 -2.76
N GLN A 267 -13.50 -5.89 -2.99
CA GLN A 267 -12.69 -5.30 -1.94
C GLN A 267 -12.54 -3.80 -2.10
N LEU A 268 -12.52 -3.12 -0.96
CA LEU A 268 -12.24 -1.70 -0.81
C LEU A 268 -11.36 -1.47 0.44
N PRO A 269 -10.12 -0.98 0.29
CA PRO A 269 -9.35 -0.92 -0.96
C PRO A 269 -9.15 -2.30 -1.59
N ASN A 270 -8.98 -2.32 -2.90
CA ASN A 270 -8.54 -3.52 -3.62
C ASN A 270 -7.10 -3.93 -3.23
N SER A 271 -6.62 -5.05 -3.75
CA SER A 271 -5.28 -5.59 -3.45
C SER A 271 -4.10 -4.66 -3.74
N THR A 272 -4.27 -3.63 -4.57
CA THR A 272 -3.23 -2.62 -4.75
C THR A 272 -3.12 -1.63 -3.58
N GLY A 273 -4.01 -1.73 -2.59
CA GLY A 273 -4.04 -0.96 -1.35
C GLY A 273 -4.52 0.47 -1.52
N GLY A 274 -5.00 1.06 -0.41
CA GLY A 274 -5.28 2.49 -0.32
C GLY A 274 -3.99 3.30 -0.11
N VAL A 275 -3.10 2.84 0.77
CA VAL A 275 -1.72 3.36 0.86
C VAL A 275 -0.77 2.42 0.11
N ASN A 276 0.28 2.97 -0.52
CA ASN A 276 1.24 2.18 -1.27
C ASN A 276 2.68 2.74 -1.13
N TRP A 277 3.60 2.36 -2.02
CA TRP A 277 5.04 2.59 -1.95
C TRP A 277 5.56 4.01 -1.77
N PRO A 278 4.83 5.10 -2.09
CA PRO A 278 5.28 6.43 -1.70
C PRO A 278 5.30 6.63 -0.18
N GLY A 279 4.55 5.82 0.57
CA GLY A 279 4.46 5.88 2.02
C GLY A 279 3.75 7.13 2.52
N ALA A 280 4.25 7.64 3.63
CA ALA A 280 3.71 8.80 4.32
C ALA A 280 4.86 9.67 4.83
N SER A 281 4.52 10.88 5.23
CA SER A 281 5.48 11.88 5.71
C SER A 281 4.98 12.51 7.01
N ALA A 282 5.89 12.95 7.87
CA ALA A 282 5.54 13.50 9.18
C ALA A 282 6.23 14.84 9.43
N ASP A 283 5.64 15.62 10.33
CA ASP A 283 6.21 16.84 10.88
C ASP A 283 6.66 16.58 12.33
N PRO A 284 7.98 16.48 12.59
CA PRO A 284 8.51 16.20 13.92
C PRO A 284 8.34 17.37 14.90
N GLU A 285 8.08 18.61 14.43
CA GLU A 285 7.86 19.76 15.32
C GLU A 285 6.46 19.73 15.95
N THR A 286 5.49 19.15 15.25
CA THR A 286 4.07 19.17 15.66
C THR A 286 3.51 17.79 16.01
N GLY A 287 4.19 16.71 15.62
CA GLY A 287 3.67 15.35 15.75
C GLY A 287 2.55 15.03 14.76
N PHE A 288 2.43 15.81 13.67
CA PHE A 288 1.48 15.51 12.60
C PHE A 288 2.05 14.51 11.61
N PHE A 289 1.16 13.68 11.08
CA PHE A 289 1.45 12.68 10.06
C PHE A 289 0.50 12.88 8.88
N TYR A 290 1.04 12.77 7.67
CA TYR A 290 0.33 13.05 6.42
C TYR A 290 0.48 11.85 5.49
N VAL A 291 -0.65 11.39 4.98
CA VAL A 291 -0.69 10.22 4.09
C VAL A 291 -1.63 10.48 2.92
N TYR A 292 -1.21 10.04 1.75
CA TYR A 292 -2.08 9.98 0.59
C TYR A 292 -2.68 8.59 0.48
N THR A 293 -3.98 8.53 0.18
CA THR A 293 -4.69 7.27 -0.06
C THR A 293 -5.45 7.31 -1.37
N LYS A 294 -5.73 6.14 -1.92
CA LYS A 294 -6.65 5.95 -3.04
C LYS A 294 -7.84 5.05 -2.70
N THR A 295 -9.02 5.46 -3.13
CA THR A 295 -10.26 4.67 -3.05
C THR A 295 -10.44 3.92 -4.36
N GLN A 296 -10.22 2.61 -4.35
CA GLN A 296 -10.35 1.80 -5.56
C GLN A 296 -10.89 0.41 -5.27
N ILE A 297 -11.92 0.02 -6.02
CA ILE A 297 -12.51 -1.32 -5.93
C ILE A 297 -11.82 -2.29 -6.89
N GLY A 298 -11.75 -3.55 -6.49
CA GLY A 298 -11.35 -4.67 -7.32
C GLY A 298 -12.01 -5.95 -6.84
N ALA A 299 -12.17 -6.90 -7.76
CA ALA A 299 -12.66 -8.24 -7.43
C ALA A 299 -11.50 -9.20 -7.13
N LEU A 300 -11.68 -9.98 -6.05
CA LEU A 300 -10.88 -11.16 -5.71
C LEU A 300 -11.67 -12.42 -6.07
N GLY A 301 -11.55 -12.81 -7.33
CA GLY A 301 -12.10 -14.05 -7.87
C GLY A 301 -11.01 -15.11 -8.04
N MET A 302 -11.29 -16.33 -7.58
CA MET A 302 -10.39 -17.47 -7.63
C MET A 302 -10.81 -18.47 -8.70
N ILE A 303 -9.85 -18.97 -9.47
CA ILE A 303 -10.05 -20.03 -10.47
C ILE A 303 -9.02 -21.16 -10.29
N ASN A 304 -9.41 -22.37 -10.67
CA ASN A 304 -8.49 -23.49 -10.84
C ASN A 304 -8.04 -23.52 -12.31
N ASP A 305 -6.74 -23.37 -12.56
CA ASP A 305 -6.17 -23.31 -13.91
C ASP A 305 -4.79 -24.02 -13.93
N PRO A 306 -4.79 -25.36 -14.06
CA PRO A 306 -3.58 -26.18 -13.94
C PRO A 306 -2.62 -26.02 -15.12
N ASP A 307 -3.06 -25.42 -16.22
CA ASP A 307 -2.19 -25.10 -17.37
C ASP A 307 -1.30 -23.88 -17.09
N ARG A 308 -1.69 -23.03 -16.13
CA ARG A 308 -0.95 -21.82 -15.75
C ARG A 308 -0.20 -21.94 -14.44
N SER A 309 -0.64 -22.79 -13.51
CA SER A 309 -0.06 -22.90 -12.17
C SER A 309 -0.22 -24.30 -11.59
N ASP A 310 0.75 -24.72 -10.76
CA ASP A 310 0.59 -25.92 -9.91
C ASP A 310 -0.17 -25.65 -8.58
N MET A 311 -0.63 -24.43 -8.36
CA MET A 311 -1.49 -24.07 -7.23
C MET A 311 -2.94 -24.53 -7.47
N ASP A 312 -3.66 -24.81 -6.39
CA ASP A 312 -5.05 -25.30 -6.47
C ASP A 312 -5.99 -24.18 -6.93
N PHE A 313 -5.70 -22.95 -6.51
CA PHE A 313 -6.38 -21.75 -6.99
C PHE A 313 -5.39 -20.62 -7.22
N ILE A 314 -5.70 -19.79 -8.22
CA ILE A 314 -5.02 -18.53 -8.53
C ILE A 314 -6.06 -17.43 -8.73
N ARG A 315 -5.67 -16.17 -8.58
CA ARG A 315 -6.55 -15.06 -8.94
C ARG A 315 -6.78 -15.06 -10.44
N GLY A 316 -8.05 -14.96 -10.82
CA GLY A 316 -8.43 -14.99 -12.22
C GLY A 316 -9.89 -14.68 -12.46
N ARG A 317 -10.35 -15.01 -13.66
CA ARG A 317 -11.74 -14.86 -14.09
C ARG A 317 -12.20 -16.15 -14.74
N PRO A 318 -13.51 -16.45 -14.69
CA PRO A 318 -14.06 -17.61 -15.37
C PRO A 318 -13.77 -17.57 -16.87
N GLU A 319 -13.68 -18.74 -17.49
CA GLU A 319 -13.54 -18.87 -18.94
C GLU A 319 -14.67 -18.12 -19.66
N GLY A 320 -14.32 -17.40 -20.73
CA GLY A 320 -15.27 -16.61 -21.52
C GLY A 320 -15.61 -15.23 -20.96
N ILE A 321 -15.18 -14.89 -19.74
CA ILE A 321 -15.40 -13.54 -19.17
C ILE A 321 -14.24 -12.60 -19.53
N GLY A 322 -14.54 -11.61 -20.39
CA GLY A 322 -13.57 -10.60 -20.83
C GLY A 322 -13.17 -9.62 -19.73
N PHE A 323 -12.14 -8.79 -19.99
CA PHE A 323 -11.71 -7.74 -19.03
C PHE A 323 -12.78 -6.67 -18.84
N ARG A 324 -13.51 -6.35 -19.92
CA ARG A 324 -14.60 -5.38 -19.87
C ARG A 324 -15.76 -5.87 -19.00
N ASP A 325 -16.13 -7.14 -19.13
CA ASP A 325 -17.27 -7.72 -18.41
C ASP A 325 -17.01 -7.96 -16.93
N ALA A 326 -15.74 -8.01 -16.53
CA ALA A 326 -15.31 -8.09 -15.13
C ALA A 326 -14.86 -6.73 -14.56
N SER A 327 -15.05 -5.64 -15.31
CA SER A 327 -14.62 -4.31 -14.88
C SER A 327 -15.49 -3.79 -13.74
N THR A 328 -14.85 -3.17 -12.74
CA THR A 328 -15.50 -2.45 -11.65
C THR A 328 -15.73 -0.97 -11.99
N SER A 329 -15.86 -0.67 -13.28
CA SER A 329 -16.10 0.67 -13.83
C SER A 329 -17.12 0.65 -14.96
N ILE A 330 -17.82 1.77 -15.09
CA ILE A 330 -18.86 2.03 -16.08
C ILE A 330 -18.23 2.86 -17.19
N ASP A 331 -17.78 2.21 -18.27
CA ASP A 331 -17.13 2.86 -19.43
C ASP A 331 -15.97 3.82 -19.02
N GLY A 332 -15.21 3.43 -17.99
CA GLY A 332 -14.09 4.20 -17.43
C GLY A 332 -14.44 5.07 -16.22
N PHE A 333 -15.73 5.16 -15.86
CA PHE A 333 -16.19 5.83 -14.64
C PHE A 333 -16.22 4.84 -13.46
N PRO A 334 -15.52 5.07 -12.33
CA PRO A 334 -15.55 4.15 -11.18
C PRO A 334 -16.96 3.91 -10.67
N MET A 335 -17.30 2.66 -10.33
CA MET A 335 -18.66 2.31 -9.85
C MET A 335 -19.01 2.91 -8.46
N ILE A 336 -18.08 3.60 -7.82
CA ILE A 336 -18.24 4.23 -6.50
C ILE A 336 -18.03 5.74 -6.55
N LYS A 337 -18.61 6.42 -5.57
CA LYS A 337 -18.48 7.86 -5.35
C LYS A 337 -17.01 8.27 -5.09
N PRO A 338 -16.60 9.46 -5.54
CA PRO A 338 -15.33 10.07 -5.13
C PRO A 338 -15.40 10.56 -3.66
N PRO A 339 -14.26 10.89 -3.02
CA PRO A 339 -12.93 11.01 -3.62
C PRO A 339 -12.24 9.66 -3.87
N TRP A 340 -11.56 9.53 -5.00
CA TRP A 340 -10.72 8.39 -5.35
C TRP A 340 -9.25 8.59 -5.01
N GLY A 341 -8.87 9.81 -4.65
CA GLY A 341 -7.56 10.15 -4.11
C GLY A 341 -7.69 11.27 -3.09
N ARG A 342 -7.05 11.10 -1.94
CA ARG A 342 -7.14 12.07 -0.83
C ARG A 342 -5.82 12.21 -0.09
N ILE A 343 -5.65 13.35 0.57
CA ILE A 343 -4.59 13.55 1.56
C ILE A 343 -5.27 13.66 2.92
N THR A 344 -4.76 12.93 3.90
CA THR A 344 -5.23 12.91 5.29
C THR A 344 -4.14 13.45 6.20
N GLY A 345 -4.46 14.46 7.01
CA GLY A 345 -3.63 14.95 8.10
C GLY A 345 -4.10 14.36 9.44
N ILE A 346 -3.17 13.79 10.20
CA ILE A 346 -3.44 13.07 11.45
C ILE A 346 -2.59 13.68 12.56
N ASN A 347 -3.22 14.03 13.69
CA ASN A 347 -2.49 14.42 14.88
C ASN A 347 -2.09 13.15 15.66
N MET A 348 -0.83 12.72 15.55
CA MET A 348 -0.38 11.48 16.19
C MET A 348 -0.18 11.62 17.71
N ASN A 349 -0.29 12.82 18.28
CA ASN A 349 -0.35 12.96 19.74
C ASN A 349 -1.69 12.47 20.32
N THR A 350 -2.77 12.51 19.52
CA THR A 350 -4.11 12.05 19.94
C THR A 350 -4.60 10.84 19.16
N GLY A 351 -4.02 10.58 17.99
CA GLY A 351 -4.45 9.54 17.06
C GLY A 351 -5.72 9.92 16.29
N ASP A 352 -6.07 11.20 16.21
CA ASP A 352 -7.29 11.65 15.54
C ASP A 352 -6.97 12.24 14.15
N ILE A 353 -7.86 11.98 13.18
CA ILE A 353 -7.82 12.65 11.88
C ILE A 353 -8.15 14.13 12.10
N ALA A 354 -7.23 15.02 11.75
CA ALA A 354 -7.41 16.46 11.87
C ALA A 354 -8.18 17.02 10.67
N TRP A 355 -7.85 16.54 9.48
CA TRP A 355 -8.49 16.94 8.23
C TRP A 355 -8.25 15.90 7.14
N GLN A 356 -9.11 15.94 6.11
CA GLN A 356 -8.99 15.09 4.93
C GLN A 356 -9.53 15.86 3.72
N ILE A 357 -8.80 15.83 2.60
CA ILE A 357 -9.16 16.56 1.38
C ILE A 357 -9.01 15.70 0.12
N PRO A 358 -9.86 15.89 -0.91
CA PRO A 358 -9.62 15.31 -2.24
C PRO A 358 -8.34 15.89 -2.84
N HIS A 359 -7.46 15.03 -3.36
CA HIS A 359 -6.23 15.47 -4.02
C HIS A 359 -6.24 15.12 -5.51
N GLY A 360 -6.52 16.16 -6.30
CA GLY A 360 -6.44 16.17 -7.75
C GLY A 360 -7.74 16.53 -8.44
N GLU A 361 -7.63 17.20 -9.59
CA GLU A 361 -8.78 17.52 -10.45
C GLU A 361 -9.43 16.28 -11.04
N ALA A 362 -10.71 16.38 -11.39
CA ALA A 362 -11.41 15.31 -12.09
C ALA A 362 -10.75 15.04 -13.46
N PRO A 363 -10.46 13.76 -13.79
CA PRO A 363 -10.00 13.38 -15.12
C PRO A 363 -10.97 13.82 -16.22
N ASP A 364 -10.48 14.15 -17.42
CA ASP A 364 -11.35 14.59 -18.52
C ASP A 364 -12.37 13.53 -18.95
N ASN A 365 -12.03 12.24 -18.89
CA ASN A 365 -12.97 11.15 -19.20
C ASN A 365 -14.06 10.98 -18.15
N ILE A 366 -13.82 11.44 -16.92
CA ILE A 366 -14.81 11.46 -15.84
C ILE A 366 -15.64 12.73 -15.96
N ARG A 367 -15.01 13.91 -15.98
CA ARG A 367 -15.68 15.22 -16.05
C ARG A 367 -16.60 15.34 -17.27
N ASN A 368 -16.18 14.81 -18.42
CA ASN A 368 -16.94 14.87 -19.67
C ASN A 368 -17.71 13.57 -19.95
N HIS A 369 -17.89 12.71 -18.95
CA HIS A 369 -18.53 11.42 -19.15
C HIS A 369 -19.99 11.61 -19.61
N PRO A 370 -20.46 10.95 -20.70
CA PRO A 370 -21.80 11.17 -21.24
C PRO A 370 -22.93 10.89 -20.23
N LEU A 371 -22.70 9.99 -19.27
CA LEU A 371 -23.70 9.63 -18.25
C LEU A 371 -23.76 10.60 -17.06
N LEU A 372 -22.90 11.64 -16.99
CA LEU A 372 -23.01 12.66 -15.94
C LEU A 372 -24.11 13.70 -16.23
N ASP A 373 -24.58 13.81 -17.47
CA ASP A 373 -25.61 14.78 -17.87
C ASP A 373 -25.32 16.23 -17.42
N GLY A 374 -24.03 16.62 -17.47
CA GLY A 374 -23.57 17.95 -17.06
C GLY A 374 -23.51 18.18 -15.55
N ALA A 375 -23.67 17.15 -14.72
CA ALA A 375 -23.48 17.24 -13.27
C ALA A 375 -22.06 17.70 -12.92
N ASP A 376 -21.97 18.70 -12.04
CA ASP A 376 -20.69 19.11 -11.45
C ASP A 376 -20.31 18.11 -10.35
N ILE A 377 -19.14 17.49 -10.53
CA ILE A 377 -18.59 16.49 -9.62
C ILE A 377 -17.40 17.01 -8.81
N GLY A 378 -17.01 18.28 -9.02
CA GLY A 378 -15.87 18.91 -8.37
C GLY A 378 -14.57 18.13 -8.54
N ARG A 379 -13.69 18.22 -7.53
CA ARG A 379 -12.46 17.42 -7.46
C ARG A 379 -12.77 16.02 -6.99
N THR A 380 -12.50 15.05 -7.85
CA THR A 380 -12.65 13.64 -7.50
C THR A 380 -11.41 13.07 -6.85
N GLY A 381 -10.26 13.74 -6.96
CA GLY A 381 -8.96 13.11 -6.76
C GLY A 381 -8.71 11.97 -7.75
N TRP A 382 -7.52 11.39 -7.65
CA TRP A 382 -7.07 10.31 -8.54
C TRP A 382 -6.79 9.02 -7.76
N PRO A 383 -7.10 7.83 -8.30
CA PRO A 383 -6.71 6.57 -7.68
C PRO A 383 -5.24 6.22 -7.96
N GLY A 384 -4.32 7.16 -7.66
CA GLY A 384 -2.90 7.05 -7.98
C GLY A 384 -2.03 6.68 -6.79
N ARG A 385 -0.73 6.97 -6.89
CA ARG A 385 0.25 6.75 -5.82
C ARG A 385 1.09 8.01 -5.71
N VAL A 386 0.78 8.83 -4.71
CA VAL A 386 1.38 10.15 -4.52
C VAL A 386 2.23 10.14 -3.26
N GLY A 387 3.49 10.55 -3.39
CA GLY A 387 4.36 10.85 -2.27
C GLY A 387 4.22 12.31 -1.85
N LEU A 388 4.33 12.56 -0.56
CA LEU A 388 4.12 13.88 0.05
C LEU A 388 5.44 14.46 0.54
N LEU A 389 5.69 15.73 0.26
CA LEU A 389 6.78 16.49 0.87
C LEU A 389 6.22 17.40 1.97
N ILE A 390 6.75 17.27 3.18
CA ILE A 390 6.37 18.12 4.31
C ILE A 390 7.49 19.11 4.55
N THR A 391 7.15 20.39 4.48
CA THR A 391 8.07 21.48 4.85
C THR A 391 7.65 22.07 6.19
N LYS A 392 8.39 23.08 6.67
CA LYS A 392 8.00 23.81 7.86
C LYS A 392 6.61 24.47 7.76
N ASN A 393 6.16 24.81 6.56
CA ASN A 393 4.96 25.62 6.38
C ASN A 393 3.82 24.89 5.66
N VAL A 394 4.12 23.97 4.75
CA VAL A 394 3.13 23.37 3.85
C VAL A 394 3.35 21.88 3.60
N VAL A 395 2.26 21.19 3.28
CA VAL A 395 2.26 19.88 2.60
C VAL A 395 2.32 20.12 1.11
N VAL A 396 3.25 19.48 0.40
CA VAL A 396 3.40 19.59 -1.07
C VAL A 396 3.15 18.24 -1.71
N ALA A 397 2.29 18.21 -2.73
CA ALA A 397 1.90 17.01 -3.45
C ALA A 397 1.54 17.33 -4.90
N GLY A 398 2.05 16.54 -5.83
CA GLY A 398 1.68 16.59 -7.23
C GLY A 398 0.58 15.60 -7.57
N GLU A 399 -0.29 15.99 -8.51
CA GLU A 399 -1.38 15.12 -8.96
C GLU A 399 -0.84 13.91 -9.73
N SER A 400 -1.47 12.75 -9.51
CA SER A 400 -1.08 11.47 -10.13
C SER A 400 -1.78 11.18 -11.46
N GLY A 401 -2.58 12.11 -11.97
CA GLY A 401 -3.17 12.04 -13.30
C GLY A 401 -3.24 13.40 -13.98
N SER A 402 -3.70 13.39 -15.23
CA SER A 402 -3.77 14.59 -16.06
C SER A 402 -5.21 14.98 -16.38
N TYR A 403 -5.41 16.29 -16.50
CA TYR A 403 -6.66 16.89 -16.92
C TYR A 403 -6.36 18.09 -17.82
N THR A 404 -7.38 18.54 -18.55
CA THR A 404 -7.30 19.77 -19.33
C THR A 404 -7.67 20.96 -18.45
N THR A 405 -6.74 21.90 -18.28
CA THR A 405 -6.94 23.14 -17.53
C THR A 405 -7.96 24.06 -18.22
N GLU A 406 -8.44 25.07 -17.50
CA GLU A 406 -9.31 26.11 -18.09
C GLU A 406 -8.63 26.90 -19.22
N THR A 407 -7.29 26.93 -19.23
CA THR A 407 -6.47 27.54 -20.29
C THR A 407 -6.26 26.63 -21.51
N GLY A 408 -6.74 25.38 -21.45
CA GLY A 408 -6.65 24.40 -22.54
C GLY A 408 -5.37 23.55 -22.55
N GLU A 409 -4.55 23.63 -21.50
CA GLU A 409 -3.32 22.85 -21.36
C GLU A 409 -3.62 21.51 -20.69
N THR A 410 -3.17 20.40 -21.27
CA THR A 410 -3.30 19.08 -20.64
C THR A 410 -2.06 18.76 -19.82
N GLY A 411 -2.22 18.64 -18.51
CA GLY A 411 -1.13 18.36 -17.59
C GLY A 411 -1.65 18.02 -16.19
N ALA A 412 -0.86 18.32 -15.18
CA ALA A 412 -1.14 18.06 -13.77
C ALA A 412 -0.73 19.27 -12.92
N MET A 413 -1.12 19.32 -11.65
CA MET A 413 -0.71 20.39 -10.73
C MET A 413 0.20 19.87 -9.62
N LEU A 414 1.26 20.63 -9.31
CA LEU A 414 1.99 20.54 -8.05
C LEU A 414 1.34 21.50 -7.07
N ARG A 415 0.75 20.99 -6.00
CA ARG A 415 -0.08 21.74 -5.06
C ARG A 415 0.58 21.85 -3.69
N ALA A 416 0.27 22.93 -2.99
CA ALA A 416 0.67 23.17 -1.61
C ALA A 416 -0.57 23.37 -0.74
N TYR A 417 -0.57 22.78 0.44
CA TYR A 417 -1.66 22.83 1.41
C TYR A 417 -1.18 23.34 2.77
N ASP A 418 -2.02 24.09 3.46
CA ASP A 418 -1.83 24.42 4.87
C ASP A 418 -1.76 23.14 5.70
N LYS A 419 -0.73 23.03 6.55
CA LYS A 419 -0.47 21.82 7.34
C LYS A 419 -1.53 21.54 8.40
N ALA A 420 -2.16 22.57 8.93
CA ALA A 420 -3.10 22.48 10.03
C ALA A 420 -4.54 22.27 9.55
N THR A 421 -4.91 22.78 8.37
CA THR A 421 -6.29 22.72 7.87
C THR A 421 -6.48 21.87 6.62
N GLY A 422 -5.41 21.65 5.84
CA GLY A 422 -5.51 21.01 4.52
C GLY A 422 -5.99 21.95 3.41
N ASP A 423 -6.20 23.24 3.70
CA ASP A 423 -6.62 24.21 2.67
C ASP A 423 -5.54 24.40 1.62
N GLU A 424 -5.91 24.46 0.35
CA GLU A 424 -4.96 24.76 -0.73
C GLU A 424 -4.47 26.21 -0.62
N VAL A 425 -3.16 26.39 -0.53
CA VAL A 425 -2.50 27.71 -0.43
C VAL A 425 -1.75 28.11 -1.70
N GLY A 426 -1.66 27.22 -2.67
CA GLY A 426 -1.08 27.50 -3.98
C GLY A 426 -0.92 26.26 -4.85
N ALA A 427 -0.74 26.48 -6.15
CA ALA A 427 -0.46 25.42 -7.10
C ALA A 427 0.35 25.95 -8.29
N VAL A 428 1.17 25.09 -8.89
CA VAL A 428 1.91 25.36 -10.13
C VAL A 428 1.70 24.23 -11.12
N TYR A 429 1.71 24.55 -12.41
CA TYR A 429 1.48 23.57 -13.48
C TYR A 429 2.68 22.62 -13.64
N MET A 430 2.38 21.36 -13.92
CA MET A 430 3.29 20.31 -14.35
C MET A 430 2.85 19.79 -15.71
N THR A 431 3.80 19.57 -16.61
CA THR A 431 3.52 19.04 -17.96
C THR A 431 3.06 17.58 -17.95
N ALA A 432 3.35 16.84 -16.87
CA ALA A 432 2.94 15.45 -16.68
C ALA A 432 2.64 15.17 -15.20
N PRO A 433 1.90 14.09 -14.89
CA PRO A 433 1.62 13.66 -13.52
C PRO A 433 2.86 13.35 -12.70
N GLN A 434 2.73 13.43 -11.38
CA GLN A 434 3.74 12.97 -10.43
C GLN A 434 3.95 11.46 -10.54
N THR A 435 5.21 11.04 -10.52
CA THR A 435 5.62 9.61 -10.47
C THR A 435 6.58 9.28 -9.33
N GLY A 436 7.22 10.28 -8.72
CA GLY A 436 8.04 10.13 -7.52
C GLY A 436 7.69 11.19 -6.47
N SER A 437 8.04 10.95 -5.21
CA SER A 437 7.81 11.91 -4.13
C SER A 437 8.55 13.23 -4.40
N PRO A 438 7.94 14.41 -4.18
CA PRO A 438 8.66 15.67 -4.26
C PRO A 438 9.77 15.72 -3.22
N MET A 439 10.86 16.40 -3.54
CA MET A 439 11.96 16.67 -2.62
C MET A 439 12.32 18.15 -2.63
N THR A 440 13.01 18.62 -1.60
CA THR A 440 13.53 19.99 -1.54
C THR A 440 15.01 20.01 -1.15
N TYR A 441 15.74 20.99 -1.65
CA TYR A 441 17.14 21.25 -1.30
C TYR A 441 17.45 22.74 -1.47
N GLU A 442 18.61 23.18 -0.98
CA GLU A 442 19.10 24.55 -1.13
C GLU A 442 20.42 24.56 -1.90
N VAL A 443 20.58 25.50 -2.83
CA VAL A 443 21.86 25.81 -3.51
C VAL A 443 22.03 27.32 -3.52
N ASP A 444 23.20 27.81 -3.11
CA ASP A 444 23.54 29.23 -3.10
C ASP A 444 22.53 30.14 -2.36
N GLY A 445 21.92 29.62 -1.28
CA GLY A 445 20.91 30.34 -0.48
C GLY A 445 19.50 30.32 -1.07
N GLU A 446 19.29 29.57 -2.15
CA GLU A 446 18.02 29.48 -2.87
C GLU A 446 17.42 28.08 -2.68
N GLN A 447 16.17 28.02 -2.21
CA GLN A 447 15.45 26.76 -2.03
C GLN A 447 14.81 26.32 -3.34
N TYR A 448 14.89 25.02 -3.62
CA TYR A 448 14.27 24.37 -4.77
C TYR A 448 13.35 23.25 -4.32
N ILE A 449 12.25 23.04 -5.05
CA ILE A 449 11.46 21.82 -5.01
C ILE A 449 11.65 21.09 -6.34
N VAL A 450 11.93 19.79 -6.27
CA VAL A 450 12.05 18.92 -7.45
C VAL A 450 11.04 17.78 -7.36
N VAL A 451 10.37 17.50 -8.47
CA VAL A 451 9.40 16.41 -8.59
C VAL A 451 9.64 15.63 -9.88
N ALA A 452 9.60 14.30 -9.78
CA ALA A 452 9.66 13.42 -10.94
C ALA A 452 8.27 13.28 -11.58
N THR A 453 8.20 13.52 -12.89
CA THR A 453 6.95 13.50 -13.64
C THR A 453 7.03 12.63 -14.89
N SER A 454 5.94 11.93 -15.21
CA SER A 454 5.77 11.13 -16.43
C SER A 454 4.29 10.76 -16.60
N GLY A 455 3.89 10.38 -17.82
CA GLY A 455 2.52 9.94 -18.12
C GLY A 455 2.07 10.37 -19.52
N GLY A 456 0.99 9.78 -20.04
CA GLY A 456 0.37 10.21 -21.29
C GLY A 456 1.29 10.18 -22.53
N GLY A 457 2.28 9.27 -22.55
CA GLY A 457 3.29 9.21 -23.62
C GLY A 457 4.49 10.16 -23.45
N GLN A 458 4.56 10.93 -22.35
CA GLN A 458 5.71 11.76 -22.02
C GLN A 458 6.79 10.95 -21.30
N SER A 459 8.05 11.15 -21.72
CA SER A 459 9.21 10.55 -21.04
C SER A 459 9.36 11.08 -19.62
N GLY A 460 9.97 10.30 -18.74
CA GLY A 460 10.24 10.72 -17.37
C GLY A 460 11.16 11.94 -17.32
N THR A 461 10.77 12.95 -16.54
CA THR A 461 11.53 14.20 -16.36
C THR A 461 11.55 14.61 -14.89
N LEU A 462 12.54 15.44 -14.51
CA LEU A 462 12.57 16.14 -13.22
C LEU A 462 12.20 17.60 -13.46
N LEU A 463 11.11 18.06 -12.83
CA LEU A 463 10.74 19.47 -12.82
C LEU A 463 11.30 20.12 -11.56
N ALA A 464 12.03 21.23 -11.72
CA ALA A 464 12.63 21.98 -10.62
C ALA A 464 12.01 23.38 -10.53
N TYR A 465 11.49 23.71 -9.34
CA TYR A 465 10.86 24.99 -9.04
C TYR A 465 11.73 25.73 -8.02
N LYS A 466 12.20 26.92 -8.39
CA LYS A 466 12.86 27.84 -7.47
C LYS A 466 11.80 28.52 -6.60
N LEU A 467 12.01 28.57 -5.29
CA LEU A 467 11.13 29.29 -4.38
C LEU A 467 11.43 30.81 -4.41
N PRO A 468 10.45 31.67 -4.08
CA PRO A 468 10.58 33.13 -4.17
C PRO A 468 11.63 33.74 -3.25
#